data_AF-A0A920NFV8-F1
#
_entry.id   AF-A0A920NFV8-F1
#
_cell.length_a   1.000
_cell.length_b   1.000
_cell.length_c   1.000
_cell.angle_alpha   90.00
_cell.angle_beta   90.00
_cell.angle_gamma   90.00
#
_symmetry.space_group_name_H-M   'P 1'
#
loop_
_entity.id
_entity.type
_entity.pdbx_description
1 polymer ?
#
loop_
_entity_poly.entity_id
_entity_poly.type
_entity_poly.pdbx_seq_one_letter_code
_entity_poly.pdbx_strand_id
1 'polypeptide(L)' 'MVWCDFIRLFFASTSVLIWITEWPTLPEGDVGDTVLILGKSLVDPSKYVVPFEIASVLLIVALIGSIAVALPSKESE' A
#
# COMPACT_ATOMS: atom_id res chain seq x y z
N MET A 1 25.33 14.77 13.84
CA MET A 1 26.29 13.89 13.14
C MET A 1 25.80 12.43 13.14
N VAL A 2 25.48 11.85 14.30
CA VAL A 2 24.95 10.46 14.48
C VAL A 2 23.80 10.08 13.54
N TRP A 3 22.88 11.00 13.24
CA TRP A 3 21.73 10.74 12.36
C TRP A 3 22.11 10.45 10.88
N CYS A 4 23.12 11.16 10.35
CA CYS A 4 23.58 10.95 8.98
C CYS A 4 24.31 9.61 8.82
N ASP A 5 25.05 9.19 9.84
CA ASP A 5 25.75 7.90 9.83
C ASP A 5 24.78 6.73 9.93
N PHE A 6 23.73 6.86 10.75
CA PHE A 6 22.66 5.86 10.83
C PHE A 6 21.96 5.64 9.49
N ILE A 7 21.59 6.74 8.80
CA ILE A 7 20.96 6.67 7.47
C ILE A 7 21.88 5.97 6.46
N ARG A 8 23.18 6.31 6.44
CA ARG A 8 24.16 5.70 5.53
C ARG A 8 24.29 4.20 5.77
N LEU A 9 24.39 3.78 7.02
CA LEU A 9 24.49 2.36 7.38
C LEU A 9 23.22 1.58 7.01
N PHE A 10 22.04 2.16 7.23
CA PHE A 10 20.77 1.54 6.86
C PHE A 10 20.66 1.34 5.34
N PHE A 11 20.98 2.36 4.54
CA PHE A 11 20.95 2.26 3.08
C PHE A 11 22.04 1.33 2.53
N ALA A 12 23.24 1.36 3.10
CA ALA A 12 24.30 0.42 2.71
C ALA A 12 23.91 -1.02 3.03
N SER A 13 23.34 -1.26 4.21
CA SER A 13 22.86 -2.59 4.63
C SER A 13 21.73 -3.10 3.74
N THR A 14 20.68 -2.31 3.52
CA THR A 14 19.55 -2.69 2.65
C THR A 14 19.97 -2.92 1.21
N SER A 15 20.87 -2.09 0.67
CA SER A 15 21.46 -2.29 -0.66
C SER A 15 22.17 -3.65 -0.74
N VAL A 16 23.08 -3.94 0.20
CA VAL A 16 23.79 -5.23 0.25
C VAL A 16 22.81 -6.40 0.34
N LEU A 17 21.78 -6.31 1.19
CA LEU A 17 20.75 -7.35 1.30
C LEU A 17 20.01 -7.58 -0.01
N ILE A 18 19.68 -6.52 -0.75
CA ILE A 18 19.05 -6.65 -2.08
C ILE A 18 19.95 -7.38 -3.07
N TRP A 19 21.26 -7.10 -3.07
CA TRP A 19 22.22 -7.70 -4.00
C TRP A 19 22.55 -9.16 -3.71
N ILE A 20 22.53 -9.59 -2.45
CA ILE A 20 22.86 -10.98 -2.07
C ILE A 20 21.63 -11.91 -2.07
N THR A 21 20.42 -11.36 -2.07
CA THR A 21 19.19 -12.16 -1.98
C THR A 21 18.86 -12.76 -3.35
N GLU A 22 18.86 -14.08 -3.44
CA GLU A 22 18.35 -14.80 -4.61
C GLU A 22 16.82 -14.81 -4.56
N TRP A 23 16.18 -13.94 -5.35
CA TRP A 23 14.73 -13.85 -5.43
C TRP A 23 14.18 -15.00 -6.27
N PRO A 24 13.24 -15.81 -5.74
CA PRO A 24 12.67 -16.92 -6.50
C PRO A 24 11.92 -16.38 -7.72
N THR A 25 12.30 -16.85 -8.90
CA THR A 25 11.53 -16.58 -10.11
C THR A 25 10.36 -17.56 -10.18
N LEU A 26 9.16 -17.04 -10.38
CA LEU A 26 8.03 -17.88 -10.73
C LEU A 26 8.23 -18.37 -12.16
N PRO A 27 7.81 -19.61 -12.50
CA PRO A 27 7.75 -20.05 -13.90
C PRO A 27 6.99 -19.01 -14.73
N GLU A 28 7.33 -18.86 -16.02
CA GLU A 28 6.55 -18.02 -16.95
C GLU A 28 5.09 -18.49 -16.93
N GLY A 29 4.30 -17.86 -16.07
CA GLY A 29 2.90 -18.14 -15.91
C GLY A 29 2.14 -17.46 -17.03
N ASP A 30 1.21 -18.18 -17.64
CA ASP A 30 0.26 -17.61 -18.58
C ASP A 30 -0.43 -16.41 -17.91
N VAL A 31 -0.11 -15.20 -18.40
CA VAL A 31 -0.76 -13.95 -18.00
C VAL A 31 -2.10 -13.91 -18.75
N GLY A 32 -2.96 -14.90 -18.48
CA GLY A 32 -4.31 -14.96 -19.02
C GLY A 32 -5.17 -13.81 -18.51
N ASP A 33 -6.46 -14.03 -18.26
CA ASP A 33 -7.36 -12.99 -17.73
C ASP A 33 -7.08 -12.65 -16.26
N THR A 34 -5.91 -12.06 -15.99
CA THR A 34 -5.43 -11.65 -14.66
C THR A 34 -6.37 -10.64 -14.02
N VAL A 35 -6.99 -9.76 -14.80
CA VAL A 35 -8.00 -8.81 -14.32
C VAL A 35 -9.23 -9.55 -13.78
N LEU A 36 -9.70 -10.59 -14.48
CA LEU A 36 -10.84 -11.38 -14.04
C LEU A 36 -10.50 -12.19 -12.78
N ILE A 37 -9.31 -12.80 -12.74
CA ILE A 37 -8.83 -13.57 -11.58
C ILE A 37 -8.67 -12.68 -10.35
N LEU A 38 -8.12 -11.48 -10.53
CA LEU A 38 -7.98 -10.49 -9.46
C LEU A 38 -9.35 -10.02 -8.98
N GLY A 39 -10.25 -9.64 -9.91
CA GLY A 39 -11.61 -9.22 -9.58
C GLY A 39 -12.37 -10.28 -8.77
N LYS A 40 -12.29 -11.55 -9.18
CA LYS A 40 -12.86 -12.67 -8.42
C LYS A 40 -12.23 -12.81 -7.04
N SER A 41 -10.91 -12.64 -6.93
CA SER A 41 -10.21 -12.77 -5.65
C SER A 41 -10.50 -11.62 -4.68
N LEU A 42 -10.83 -10.43 -5.18
CA LEU A 42 -11.21 -9.27 -4.36
C LEU A 42 -12.59 -9.41 -3.71
N VAL A 43 -13.49 -10.20 -4.30
CA VAL A 43 -14.85 -10.43 -3.77
C VAL A 43 -15.04 -11.81 -3.15
N ASP A 44 -13.99 -12.63 -3.10
CA ASP A 44 -14.02 -13.98 -2.54
C ASP A 44 -13.93 -13.96 -1.01
N PRO A 45 -14.90 -14.56 -0.29
CA PRO A 45 -14.90 -14.63 1.18
C PRO A 45 -13.67 -15.27 1.81
N SER A 46 -13.01 -16.17 1.08
CA SER A 46 -11.82 -16.89 1.53
C SER A 46 -10.50 -16.19 1.22
N LYS A 47 -10.54 -15.08 0.46
CA LYS A 47 -9.35 -14.33 0.03
C LYS A 47 -9.39 -12.88 0.54
N TYR A 48 -9.71 -11.92 -0.34
CA TYR A 48 -9.47 -10.50 -0.09
C TYR A 48 -10.74 -9.67 0.15
N VAL A 49 -11.90 -10.31 0.39
CA VAL A 49 -13.14 -9.55 0.64
C VAL A 49 -13.00 -8.61 1.84
N VAL A 50 -12.39 -9.07 2.94
CA VAL A 50 -12.32 -8.26 4.17
C VAL A 50 -11.43 -7.03 3.98
N PRO A 51 -10.19 -7.13 3.45
CA PRO A 51 -9.40 -5.95 3.10
C PRO A 51 -10.08 -5.01 2.09
N PHE A 52 -10.81 -5.56 1.11
CA PHE A 52 -11.55 -4.76 0.12
C PHE A 52 -12.63 -3.90 0.79
N GLU A 53 -13.37 -4.47 1.73
CA GLU A 53 -14.36 -3.71 2.51
C GLU A 53 -13.71 -2.65 3.41
N ILE A 54 -12.58 -2.98 4.05
CA ILE A 54 -11.88 -2.00 4.88
C ILE A 54 -11.38 -0.83 4.05
N ALA A 55 -10.92 -1.07 2.81
CA ALA A 55 -10.53 0.01 1.90
C ALA A 55 -11.71 0.93 1.55
N SER A 56 -12.92 0.38 1.35
CA SER A 56 -14.11 1.19 1.06
C SER A 56 -14.48 2.10 2.24
N VAL A 57 -14.45 1.58 3.46
CA VAL A 57 -14.67 2.35 4.69
C VAL A 57 -13.56 3.38 4.90
N LEU A 58 -12.30 2.99 4.66
CA LEU A 58 -11.15 3.90 4.77
C LEU A 58 -11.29 5.09 3.81
N LEU A 59 -11.77 4.86 2.59
CA LEU A 59 -12.03 5.93 1.63
C LEU A 59 -13.16 6.85 2.09
N ILE A 60 -14.22 6.33 2.72
CA ILE A 60 -15.29 7.14 3.30
C ILE A 60 -14.75 8.00 4.45
N VAL A 61 -13.96 7.41 5.34
CA VAL A 61 -13.32 8.14 6.45
C VAL A 61 -12.37 9.22 5.92
N ALA A 62 -11.57 8.88 4.90
CA ALA A 62 -10.68 9.84 4.25
C ALA A 62 -11.47 10.99 3.61
N LEU A 63 -12.59 10.71 2.94
CA LEU A 63 -13.45 11.74 2.36
C LEU A 63 -14.00 12.69 3.41
N ILE A 64 -14.52 12.17 4.53
CA ILE A 64 -15.00 12.99 5.65
C ILE A 64 -13.87 13.86 6.20
N GLY A 65 -12.69 13.28 6.43
CA GLY A 65 -11.51 14.00 6.89
C GLY A 65 -11.08 15.10 5.92
N SER A 66 -11.05 14.83 4.62
CA SER A 66 -10.72 15.82 3.60
C SER A 66 -11.71 16.99 3.58
N ILE A 67 -13.00 16.73 3.70
CA ILE A 67 -14.03 17.79 3.76
C ILE A 67 -13.84 18.63 5.03
N ALA A 68 -13.67 18.00 6.19
CA ALA A 68 -13.48 18.70 7.46
C ALA A 68 -12.24 19.61 7.46
N VAL A 69 -11.14 19.17 6.82
CA VAL A 69 -9.92 19.97 6.66
C VAL A 69 -10.10 21.10 5.65
N ALA A 70 -10.84 20.87 4.56
CA ALA A 70 -11.01 21.86 3.50
C ALA A 70 -12.06 22.93 3.82
N LEU A 71 -12.95 22.68 4.79
CA LEU A 71 -14.04 23.61 5.11
C LEU A 71 -13.49 24.86 5.82
N PRO A 72 -13.71 26.08 5.29
CA PRO A 72 -13.29 27.30 5.97
C PRO A 72 -14.11 27.49 7.24
N SER A 73 -13.43 27.81 8.35
CA SER A 73 -14.09 28.20 9.59
C SER A 73 -14.81 29.53 9.38
N LYS A 74 -16.09 29.61 9.76
CA LYS A 74 -16.77 30.91 9.89
C LYS A 74 -16.27 31.57 11.16
N GLU A 75 -15.20 32.34 11.02
CA GLU A 75 -14.79 33.28 12.05
C GLU A 75 -15.86 34.37 12.13
N SER A 76 -16.39 34.55 13.35
CA SER A 76 -17.37 35.57 13.69
C SER A 76 -16.77 36.96 13.48
N GLU A 77 -17.48 37.79 12.73
CA GLU A 77 -17.40 39.25 12.84
C GLU A 77 -17.83 39.71 14.24
#